data_AF-A0A4D7BKU2-F1
#
_entry.id   AF-A0A4D7BKU2-F1
#
_cell.length_a   1.000
_cell.length_b   1.000
_cell.length_c   1.000
_cell.angle_alpha   90.00
_cell.angle_beta   90.00
_cell.angle_gamma   90.00
#
_symmetry.space_group_name_H-M   'P 1'
#
loop_
_entity.id
_entity.type
_entity.pdbx_description
1 polymer ?
#
loop_
_entity_poly.entity_id
_entity_poly.type
_entity_poly.pdbx_seq_one_letter_code
_entity_poly.pdbx_strand_id
1 'polypeptide(L)'
;MASKLRVRIYNVLFGDAILLTIPEIDEAGNEVKINVLFDVGNALAGDGGRDGVFKAVLENIKDELDDAPLDLYIMTHEHMDHVQGLLHGSKKLGIEFKARHLWMTASSEGPAYYNRFPKAKTKRLAALAAYDSVATFLAKSAAPVPIGILALLAINNPQSSKDCVKHISERGLDGVKPRYVHRTANVGDHHPFRRTKVRLLAPEEDTSIYYGALPPRTLGAVLDGAAPLSLDGKAITPPAGVAAGHFFDLMEFRSNGMTANLKTIDKAANNSSVALEVEWNGWRLFFPGDAEEKSWEMMDRTNGLRPVHFLKISHHGSKNGTPRHQLDKVLPERAPDGKPRFAVVSTREGAYSGVPDADTLTLVASRAHLDDTRTLREGGWFDITFPDRIDQMPESRHGP
;
A
#
# COMPACT_ATOMS: atom_id res chain seq x y z
N MET A 1 -33.62 4.13 10.98
CA MET A 1 -32.83 2.89 11.15
C MET A 1 -31.55 3.28 11.87
N ALA A 2 -31.09 2.50 12.86
CA ALA A 2 -29.80 2.79 13.50
C ALA A 2 -28.69 2.81 12.45
N SER A 3 -27.81 3.81 12.52
CA SER A 3 -26.69 3.93 11.60
C SER A 3 -25.70 2.77 11.82
N LYS A 4 -25.07 2.32 10.74
CA LYS A 4 -24.08 1.23 10.75
C LYS A 4 -22.74 1.80 10.28
N LEU A 5 -21.65 1.39 10.90
CA LEU A 5 -20.32 1.59 10.31
C LEU A 5 -20.22 0.73 9.07
N ARG A 6 -19.76 1.29 7.95
CA ARG A 6 -19.60 0.58 6.68
C ARG A 6 -18.16 0.66 6.20
N VAL A 7 -17.58 -0.48 5.88
CA VAL A 7 -16.32 -0.59 5.14
C VAL A 7 -16.66 -0.99 3.70
N ARG A 8 -16.44 -0.07 2.75
CA ARG A 8 -16.56 -0.37 1.32
C ARG A 8 -15.19 -0.61 0.70
N ILE A 9 -14.97 -1.75 0.07
CA ILE A 9 -13.72 -2.08 -0.63
C ILE A 9 -14.03 -2.22 -2.12
N TYR A 10 -13.33 -1.46 -2.96
CA TYR A 10 -13.54 -1.45 -4.41
C TYR A 10 -12.58 -2.40 -5.13
N ASN A 11 -13.07 -3.06 -6.18
CA ASN A 11 -12.24 -3.77 -7.15
C ASN A 11 -11.65 -2.79 -8.15
N VAL A 12 -10.54 -2.16 -7.75
CA VAL A 12 -9.66 -1.36 -8.63
C VAL A 12 -8.64 -2.24 -9.37
N LEU A 13 -8.93 -3.53 -9.54
CA LEU A 13 -8.02 -4.58 -10.00
C LEU A 13 -6.98 -4.94 -8.93
N PHE A 14 -5.72 -4.48 -9.03
CA PHE A 14 -4.69 -4.95 -8.09
C PHE A 14 -4.62 -4.11 -6.81
N GLY A 15 -4.76 -2.79 -6.93
CA GLY A 15 -4.47 -1.85 -5.84
C GLY A 15 -5.55 -1.76 -4.76
N ASP A 16 -5.45 -0.72 -3.95
CA ASP A 16 -6.40 -0.45 -2.87
C ASP A 16 -7.24 0.82 -3.14
N ALA A 17 -8.51 0.72 -2.75
CA ALA A 17 -9.45 1.82 -2.62
C ALA A 17 -10.53 1.42 -1.61
N ILE A 18 -10.54 2.08 -0.44
CA ILE A 18 -11.43 1.72 0.67
C ILE A 18 -12.14 2.96 1.19
N LEU A 19 -13.47 2.98 1.13
CA LEU A 19 -14.30 4.03 1.70
C LEU A 19 -14.94 3.54 3.00
N LEU A 20 -14.54 4.12 4.12
CA LEU A 20 -15.13 3.89 5.43
C LEU A 20 -16.15 5.00 5.72
N THR A 21 -17.39 4.63 6.01
CA THR A 21 -18.45 5.54 6.45
C THR A 21 -18.79 5.23 7.90
N ILE A 22 -18.47 6.16 8.80
CA ILE A 22 -18.61 5.98 10.25
C ILE A 22 -19.71 6.89 10.79
N PRO A 23 -20.68 6.35 11.54
CA PRO A 23 -21.59 7.18 12.32
C PRO A 23 -20.88 7.81 13.52
N GLU A 24 -20.98 9.12 13.61
CA GLU A 24 -20.40 9.94 14.66
C GLU A 24 -21.46 10.88 15.25
N ILE A 25 -21.05 11.64 16.27
CA ILE A 25 -21.87 12.68 16.89
C ILE A 25 -21.15 14.02 16.73
N ASP A 26 -21.86 15.08 16.34
CA ASP A 26 -21.32 16.43 16.25
C ASP A 26 -21.26 17.16 17.61
N GLU A 27 -20.90 18.45 17.62
CA GLU A 27 -20.87 19.27 18.84
C GLU A 27 -22.24 19.44 19.52
N ALA A 28 -23.29 19.46 18.71
CA ALA A 28 -24.66 19.66 19.17
C ALA A 28 -25.33 18.34 19.60
N GLY A 29 -24.65 17.21 19.47
CA GLY A 29 -25.19 15.89 19.82
C GLY A 29 -25.97 15.21 18.68
N ASN A 30 -25.95 15.77 17.47
CA ASN A 30 -26.64 15.18 16.32
C ASN A 30 -25.79 14.10 15.67
N GLU A 31 -26.47 13.11 15.11
CA GLU A 31 -25.83 12.05 14.34
C GLU A 31 -25.36 12.57 12.98
N VAL A 32 -24.07 12.36 12.71
CA VAL A 32 -23.42 12.74 11.44
C VAL A 32 -22.68 11.54 10.86
N LYS A 33 -22.42 11.59 9.56
CA LYS A 33 -21.58 10.59 8.87
C LYS A 33 -20.21 11.18 8.63
N ILE A 34 -19.17 10.42 8.97
CA ILE A 34 -17.79 10.71 8.64
C ILE A 34 -17.33 9.76 7.54
N ASN A 35 -16.83 10.30 6.45
CA ASN A 35 -16.31 9.54 5.31
C ASN A 35 -14.78 9.61 5.26
N VAL A 36 -14.15 8.43 5.34
CA VAL A 36 -12.70 8.25 5.30
C VAL A 36 -12.33 7.43 4.08
N LEU A 37 -11.51 7.98 3.19
CA LEU A 37 -11.01 7.27 2.01
C LEU A 37 -9.54 6.88 2.21
N PHE A 38 -9.24 5.59 2.12
CA PHE A 38 -7.88 5.06 2.10
C PHE A 38 -7.51 4.72 0.67
N ASP A 39 -6.47 5.40 0.18
CA ASP A 39 -5.86 5.17 -1.11
C ASP A 39 -6.84 5.17 -2.30
N VAL A 40 -6.33 5.36 -3.50
CA VAL A 40 -7.00 4.92 -4.71
C VAL A 40 -5.89 4.63 -5.70
N GLY A 41 -5.67 3.37 -6.02
CA GLY A 41 -4.68 3.04 -7.03
C GLY A 41 -4.88 1.67 -7.66
N ASN A 42 -4.03 1.40 -8.65
CA ASN A 42 -4.00 0.14 -9.36
C ASN A 42 -2.56 -0.12 -9.84
N ALA A 43 -2.23 -1.37 -10.19
CA ALA A 43 -0.92 -1.72 -10.73
C ALA A 43 -0.63 -0.90 -12.00
N LEU A 44 0.66 -0.72 -12.33
CA LEU A 44 1.08 -0.02 -13.56
C LEU A 44 1.18 -0.94 -14.78
N ALA A 45 1.16 -2.25 -14.60
CA ALA A 45 1.51 -3.21 -15.63
C ALA A 45 0.52 -4.39 -15.70
N GLY A 46 0.53 -5.07 -16.86
CA GLY A 46 -0.31 -6.22 -17.15
C GLY A 46 -1.80 -5.89 -17.23
N ASP A 47 -2.64 -6.93 -17.29
CA ASP A 47 -4.11 -6.80 -17.29
C ASP A 47 -4.66 -6.17 -16.00
N GLY A 48 -3.82 -6.10 -14.96
CA GLY A 48 -4.04 -5.37 -13.73
C GLY A 48 -4.04 -3.87 -13.94
N GLY A 49 -3.15 -3.29 -14.75
CA GLY A 49 -2.97 -1.83 -14.86
C GLY A 49 -3.90 -1.07 -15.81
N ARG A 50 -5.17 -1.47 -15.89
CA ARG A 50 -6.17 -0.80 -16.73
C ARG A 50 -6.88 0.30 -15.96
N ASP A 51 -6.39 1.53 -16.12
CA ASP A 51 -6.95 2.72 -15.46
C ASP A 51 -8.42 3.01 -15.76
N GLY A 52 -9.01 2.41 -16.80
CA GLY A 52 -10.44 2.52 -17.11
C GLY A 52 -11.35 2.12 -15.93
N VAL A 53 -10.85 1.27 -15.02
CA VAL A 53 -11.55 0.88 -13.79
C VAL A 53 -11.84 2.07 -12.86
N PHE A 54 -10.99 3.11 -12.88
CA PHE A 54 -11.14 4.24 -11.97
C PHE A 54 -12.40 5.04 -12.21
N LYS A 55 -12.94 5.07 -13.43
CA LYS A 55 -14.15 5.85 -13.70
C LYS A 55 -15.32 5.38 -12.84
N ALA A 56 -15.64 4.08 -12.88
CA ALA A 56 -16.73 3.52 -12.11
C ALA A 56 -16.52 3.70 -10.60
N VAL A 57 -15.29 3.49 -10.11
CA VAL A 57 -14.95 3.61 -8.69
C VAL A 57 -15.07 5.06 -8.21
N LEU A 58 -14.48 6.02 -8.93
CA LEU A 58 -14.48 7.42 -8.53
C LEU A 58 -15.88 8.05 -8.66
N GLU A 59 -16.67 7.66 -9.67
CA GLU A 59 -18.08 8.05 -9.77
C GLU A 59 -18.87 7.52 -8.56
N ASN A 60 -18.69 6.25 -8.19
CA ASN A 60 -19.39 5.68 -7.03
C ASN A 60 -18.96 6.33 -5.71
N ILE A 61 -17.66 6.61 -5.50
CA ILE A 61 -17.21 7.33 -4.31
C ILE A 61 -17.85 8.72 -4.27
N LYS A 62 -17.91 9.45 -5.38
CA LYS A 62 -18.55 10.76 -5.45
C LYS A 62 -20.03 10.70 -5.08
N ASP A 63 -20.76 9.70 -5.58
CA ASP A 63 -22.17 9.49 -5.26
C ASP A 63 -22.37 9.19 -3.76
N GLU A 64 -21.51 8.35 -3.16
CA GLU A 64 -21.56 8.02 -1.73
C GLU A 64 -21.26 9.22 -0.81
N LEU A 65 -20.52 10.20 -1.32
CA LEU A 65 -20.22 11.45 -0.62
C LEU A 65 -21.31 12.52 -0.80
N ASP A 66 -22.27 12.33 -1.72
CA ASP A 66 -23.26 13.36 -2.09
C ASP A 66 -22.57 14.71 -2.39
N ASP A 67 -21.51 14.65 -3.20
CA ASP A 67 -20.64 15.79 -3.54
C ASP A 67 -19.91 16.48 -2.38
N ALA A 68 -20.06 16.00 -1.15
CA ALA A 68 -19.35 16.52 0.01
C ALA A 68 -17.84 16.22 -0.07
N PRO A 69 -16.98 17.09 0.50
CA PRO A 69 -15.58 16.75 0.69
C PRO A 69 -15.46 15.54 1.62
N LEU A 70 -14.38 14.76 1.44
CA LEU A 70 -13.98 13.74 2.39
C LEU A 70 -13.70 14.38 3.75
N ASP A 71 -14.07 13.71 4.83
CA ASP A 71 -13.69 14.16 6.16
C ASP A 71 -12.22 13.85 6.44
N LEU A 72 -11.75 12.70 5.96
CA LEU A 72 -10.34 12.30 6.04
C LEU A 72 -9.94 11.51 4.80
N TYR A 73 -8.80 11.86 4.20
CA TYR A 73 -8.12 11.00 3.22
C TYR A 73 -6.81 10.49 3.81
N ILE A 74 -6.54 9.21 3.61
CA ILE A 74 -5.35 8.53 4.13
C ILE A 74 -4.57 7.93 2.95
N MET A 75 -3.34 8.40 2.76
CA MET A 75 -2.36 7.78 1.87
C MET A 75 -1.47 6.84 2.69
N THR A 76 -1.59 5.53 2.46
CA THR A 76 -0.85 4.54 3.28
C THR A 76 0.65 4.59 2.98
N HIS A 77 1.05 4.59 1.71
CA HIS A 77 2.44 4.71 1.27
C HIS A 77 2.55 5.18 -0.20
N GLU A 78 3.77 5.25 -0.74
CA GLU A 78 4.09 5.97 -1.98
C GLU A 78 4.14 5.08 -3.26
N HIS A 79 3.43 3.95 -3.28
CA HIS A 79 3.31 3.10 -4.47
C HIS A 79 2.07 3.41 -5.33
N MET A 80 2.19 3.13 -6.63
CA MET A 80 1.20 3.56 -7.64
C MET A 80 -0.15 2.87 -7.53
N ASP A 81 -0.14 1.62 -7.07
CA ASP A 81 -1.32 0.86 -6.66
C ASP A 81 -2.07 1.43 -5.46
N HIS A 82 -1.56 2.51 -4.86
CA HIS A 82 -2.23 3.26 -3.79
C HIS A 82 -2.50 4.73 -4.15
N VAL A 83 -1.66 5.37 -4.98
CA VAL A 83 -1.69 6.85 -5.13
C VAL A 83 -2.25 7.36 -6.46
N GLN A 84 -2.34 6.52 -7.49
CA GLN A 84 -2.52 7.01 -8.86
C GLN A 84 -3.94 7.51 -9.20
N GLY A 85 -4.95 6.96 -8.54
CA GLY A 85 -6.36 7.10 -8.92
C GLY A 85 -6.88 8.53 -8.80
N LEU A 86 -6.50 9.27 -7.75
CA LEU A 86 -6.97 10.65 -7.58
C LEU A 86 -6.43 11.60 -8.65
N LEU A 87 -5.14 11.47 -9.00
CA LEU A 87 -4.54 12.27 -10.08
C LEU A 87 -5.15 11.89 -11.44
N HIS A 88 -5.37 10.59 -11.68
CA HIS A 88 -6.06 10.12 -12.87
C HIS A 88 -7.48 10.74 -12.97
N GLY A 89 -8.26 10.67 -11.89
CA GLY A 89 -9.59 11.26 -11.78
C GLY A 89 -9.62 12.74 -12.18
N SER A 90 -8.74 13.54 -11.58
CA SER A 90 -8.65 14.98 -11.86
C SER A 90 -8.24 15.26 -13.31
N LYS A 91 -7.19 14.59 -13.81
CA LYS A 91 -6.60 14.91 -15.13
C LYS A 91 -7.33 14.31 -16.33
N LYS A 92 -8.00 13.18 -16.16
CA LYS A 92 -8.59 12.41 -17.27
C LYS A 92 -10.11 12.35 -17.21
N LEU A 93 -10.70 12.42 -16.03
CA LEU A 93 -12.14 12.21 -15.83
C LEU A 93 -12.87 13.47 -15.36
N GLY A 94 -12.15 14.50 -14.90
CA GLY A 94 -12.76 15.70 -14.30
C GLY A 94 -13.40 15.44 -12.94
N ILE A 95 -13.06 14.33 -12.28
CA ILE A 95 -13.56 13.97 -10.95
C ILE A 95 -12.49 14.35 -9.93
N GLU A 96 -12.82 15.28 -9.04
CA GLU A 96 -11.91 15.75 -7.99
C GLU A 96 -12.51 15.54 -6.61
N PHE A 97 -11.63 15.18 -5.66
CA PHE A 97 -11.97 15.09 -4.25
C PHE A 97 -11.16 16.11 -3.46
N LYS A 98 -11.82 16.74 -2.49
CA LYS A 98 -11.18 17.56 -1.44
C LYS A 98 -11.37 16.87 -0.10
N ALA A 99 -10.43 17.06 0.81
CA ALA A 99 -10.48 16.45 2.13
C ALA A 99 -10.29 17.49 3.23
N ARG A 100 -11.13 17.44 4.27
CA ARG A 100 -11.04 18.29 5.47
C ARG A 100 -9.79 17.97 6.28
N HIS A 101 -9.37 16.70 6.27
CA HIS A 101 -8.12 16.24 6.86
C HIS A 101 -7.37 15.32 5.88
N LEU A 102 -6.04 15.35 5.94
CA LEU A 102 -5.16 14.54 5.09
C LEU A 102 -4.11 13.86 5.96
N TRP A 103 -4.04 12.54 5.95
CA TRP A 103 -2.96 11.78 6.54
C TRP A 103 -2.13 11.12 5.46
N MET A 104 -0.81 11.25 5.56
CA MET A 104 0.14 10.65 4.63
C MET A 104 1.28 10.01 5.42
N THR A 105 1.88 8.92 4.93
CA THR A 105 3.04 8.30 5.60
C THR A 105 4.17 9.31 5.86
N ALA A 106 4.85 9.19 7.01
CA ALA A 106 5.91 10.12 7.44
C ALA A 106 6.98 10.39 6.36
N SER A 107 7.41 9.38 5.61
CA SER A 107 8.46 9.50 4.58
C SER A 107 8.07 10.40 3.41
N SER A 108 6.78 10.60 3.18
CA SER A 108 6.25 11.30 2.01
C SER A 108 6.30 12.82 2.12
N GLU A 109 6.64 13.39 3.29
CA GLU A 109 6.89 14.83 3.45
C GLU A 109 8.07 15.33 2.60
N GLY A 110 8.92 14.41 2.13
CA GLY A 110 10.01 14.75 1.23
C GLY A 110 11.17 15.42 1.96
N PRO A 111 11.78 16.49 1.42
CA PRO A 111 13.04 17.03 1.95
C PRO A 111 13.02 17.38 3.44
N ALA A 112 11.91 17.87 3.97
CA ALA A 112 11.79 18.21 5.39
C ALA A 112 11.95 16.96 6.29
N TYR A 113 11.37 15.82 5.90
CA TYR A 113 11.54 14.56 6.61
C TYR A 113 12.99 14.09 6.58
N TYR A 114 13.58 14.04 5.39
CA TYR A 114 14.94 13.53 5.23
C TYR A 114 16.02 14.44 5.84
N ASN A 115 15.71 15.72 6.05
CA ASN A 115 16.58 16.62 6.82
C ASN A 115 16.52 16.33 8.33
N ARG A 116 15.36 15.90 8.85
CA ARG A 116 15.20 15.46 10.25
C ARG A 116 15.79 14.08 10.51
N PHE A 117 15.76 13.18 9.52
CA PHE A 117 16.25 11.80 9.62
C PHE A 117 17.40 11.51 8.64
N PRO A 118 18.64 11.93 8.95
CA PRO A 118 19.78 11.82 8.03
C PRO A 118 20.17 10.37 7.70
N LYS A 119 19.91 9.42 8.61
CA LYS A 119 20.10 7.98 8.36
C LYS A 119 19.12 7.46 7.31
N ALA A 120 17.84 7.84 7.41
CA ALA A 120 16.84 7.54 6.38
C ALA A 120 17.21 8.18 5.05
N LYS A 121 17.71 9.44 5.05
CA LYS A 121 18.19 10.14 3.85
C LYS A 121 19.31 9.37 3.15
N THR A 122 20.32 8.93 3.91
CA THR A 122 21.46 8.17 3.38
C THR A 122 20.99 6.86 2.74
N LYS A 123 20.10 6.13 3.42
CA LYS A 123 19.53 4.87 2.92
C LYS A 123 18.65 5.07 1.68
N ARG A 124 17.83 6.13 1.65
CA ARG A 124 17.05 6.51 0.46
C ARG A 124 17.95 6.84 -0.73
N LEU A 125 19.01 7.61 -0.53
CA LEU A 125 19.95 7.94 -1.61
C LEU A 125 20.64 6.67 -2.15
N ALA A 126 21.00 5.73 -1.28
CA ALA A 126 21.54 4.44 -1.70
C ALA A 126 20.52 3.60 -2.49
N ALA A 127 19.25 3.58 -2.06
CA ALA A 127 18.14 2.92 -2.76
C ALA A 127 17.92 3.54 -4.15
N LEU A 128 17.84 4.88 -4.25
CA LEU A 128 17.71 5.59 -5.52
C LEU A 128 18.90 5.29 -6.45
N ALA A 129 20.13 5.33 -5.93
CA ALA A 129 21.31 5.01 -6.73
C ALA A 129 21.37 3.54 -7.18
N ALA A 130 20.81 2.61 -6.40
CA ALA A 130 20.66 1.20 -6.80
C ALA A 130 19.59 1.04 -7.88
N TYR A 131 18.44 1.70 -7.72
CA TYR A 131 17.38 1.75 -8.73
C TYR A 131 17.89 2.32 -10.06
N ASP A 132 18.53 3.50 -10.04
CA ASP A 132 19.02 4.17 -11.24
C ASP A 132 20.06 3.31 -11.99
N SER A 133 20.90 2.59 -11.23
CA SER A 133 21.86 1.64 -11.78
C SER A 133 21.16 0.49 -12.51
N VAL A 134 20.09 -0.06 -11.94
CA VAL A 134 19.29 -1.13 -12.55
C VAL A 134 18.56 -0.61 -13.79
N ALA A 135 17.87 0.53 -13.67
CA ALA A 135 17.13 1.16 -14.76
C ALA A 135 18.05 1.47 -15.95
N THR A 136 19.21 2.08 -15.70
CA THR A 136 20.19 2.42 -16.75
C THR A 136 20.77 1.19 -17.42
N PHE A 137 21.05 0.14 -16.65
CA PHE A 137 21.54 -1.12 -17.21
C PHE A 137 20.49 -1.77 -18.13
N LEU A 138 19.24 -1.86 -17.66
CA LEU A 138 18.16 -2.46 -18.44
C LEU A 138 17.81 -1.63 -19.68
N ALA A 139 17.84 -0.30 -19.62
CA ALA A 139 17.61 0.57 -20.77
C ALA A 139 18.67 0.40 -21.88
N LYS A 140 19.87 -0.08 -21.53
CA LYS A 140 20.96 -0.40 -22.48
C LYS A 140 20.99 -1.87 -22.88
N SER A 141 20.21 -2.73 -22.22
CA SER A 141 20.14 -4.14 -22.54
C SER A 141 19.32 -4.35 -23.81
N ALA A 142 19.90 -5.02 -24.80
CA ALA A 142 19.17 -5.47 -25.97
C ALA A 142 18.38 -6.76 -25.73
N ALA A 143 18.62 -7.45 -24.61
CA ALA A 143 17.88 -8.63 -24.24
C ALA A 143 16.51 -8.24 -23.64
N PRO A 144 15.43 -8.98 -23.96
CA PRO A 144 14.13 -8.79 -23.33
C PRO A 144 14.23 -8.87 -21.81
N VAL A 145 13.63 -7.92 -21.11
CA VAL A 145 13.59 -7.90 -19.65
C VAL A 145 12.45 -8.80 -19.17
N PRO A 146 12.70 -9.72 -18.22
CA PRO A 146 11.64 -10.53 -17.62
C PRO A 146 10.51 -9.66 -17.06
N ILE A 147 9.26 -10.05 -17.27
CA ILE A 147 8.06 -9.30 -16.87
C ILE A 147 8.09 -8.95 -15.38
N GLY A 148 8.51 -9.88 -14.51
CA GLY A 148 8.61 -9.62 -13.06
C GLY A 148 9.63 -8.53 -12.70
N ILE A 149 10.72 -8.39 -13.46
CA ILE A 149 11.70 -7.31 -13.25
C ILE A 149 11.14 -5.98 -13.75
N LEU A 150 10.41 -5.98 -14.88
CA LEU A 150 9.72 -4.78 -15.37
C LEU A 150 8.67 -4.28 -14.39
N ALA A 151 7.87 -5.18 -13.80
CA ALA A 151 6.89 -4.83 -12.77
C ALA A 151 7.56 -4.19 -11.54
N LEU A 152 8.63 -4.82 -11.02
CA LEU A 152 9.41 -4.26 -9.91
C LEU A 152 10.05 -2.91 -10.25
N LEU A 153 10.53 -2.71 -11.48
CA LEU A 153 11.09 -1.44 -11.91
C LEU A 153 9.99 -0.36 -12.00
N ALA A 154 8.81 -0.72 -12.54
CA ALA A 154 7.69 0.20 -12.69
C ALA A 154 7.17 0.69 -11.34
N ILE A 155 6.94 -0.23 -10.39
CA ILE A 155 6.38 0.11 -9.08
C ILE A 155 7.34 0.93 -8.22
N ASN A 156 8.65 0.65 -8.33
CA ASN A 156 9.70 1.36 -7.60
C ASN A 156 10.16 2.66 -8.29
N ASN A 157 9.53 3.08 -9.39
CA ASN A 157 9.92 4.30 -10.08
C ASN A 157 9.53 5.55 -9.26
N PRO A 158 10.50 6.27 -8.67
CA PRO A 158 10.21 7.41 -7.80
C PRO A 158 9.56 8.58 -8.55
N GLN A 159 9.75 8.67 -9.88
CA GLN A 159 9.17 9.74 -10.67
C GLN A 159 7.69 9.48 -10.97
N SER A 160 7.25 8.22 -11.03
CA SER A 160 5.86 7.86 -11.30
C SER A 160 4.93 8.30 -10.15
N SER A 161 5.33 8.06 -8.90
CA SER A 161 4.48 8.39 -7.74
C SER A 161 4.59 9.85 -7.29
N LYS A 162 5.68 10.55 -7.63
CA LYS A 162 5.92 11.94 -7.19
C LYS A 162 4.79 12.90 -7.53
N ASP A 163 4.27 12.85 -8.76
CA ASP A 163 3.19 13.75 -9.19
C ASP A 163 1.86 13.40 -8.50
N CYS A 164 1.62 12.12 -8.21
CA CYS A 164 0.47 11.64 -7.47
C CYS A 164 0.51 12.08 -6.01
N VAL A 165 1.64 11.86 -5.33
CA VAL A 165 1.88 12.30 -3.95
C VAL A 165 1.74 13.82 -3.82
N LYS A 166 2.33 14.58 -4.76
CA LYS A 166 2.16 16.04 -4.83
C LYS A 166 0.69 16.40 -5.00
N HIS A 167 -0.02 15.79 -5.94
CA HIS A 167 -1.44 16.04 -6.17
C HIS A 167 -2.27 15.82 -4.90
N ILE A 168 -2.09 14.67 -4.23
CA ILE A 168 -2.74 14.32 -2.96
C ILE A 168 -2.47 15.38 -1.89
N SER A 169 -1.21 15.79 -1.71
CA SER A 169 -0.83 16.80 -0.71
C SER A 169 -1.50 18.18 -0.91
N GLU A 170 -2.00 18.44 -2.13
CA GLU A 170 -2.69 19.67 -2.53
C GLU A 170 -4.23 19.52 -2.52
N ARG A 171 -4.76 18.39 -2.05
CA ARG A 171 -6.22 18.11 -1.96
C ARG A 171 -6.89 18.55 -0.67
N GLY A 172 -6.17 19.24 0.23
CA GLY A 172 -6.78 19.82 1.42
C GLY A 172 -7.88 20.82 1.05
N LEU A 173 -9.03 20.70 1.71
CA LEU A 173 -10.09 21.71 1.66
C LEU A 173 -9.54 22.99 2.30
N ASP A 174 -9.85 24.15 1.71
CA ASP A 174 -9.46 25.47 2.22
C ASP A 174 -7.96 25.61 2.57
N GLY A 175 -7.09 24.89 1.86
CA GLY A 175 -5.64 24.95 2.02
C GLY A 175 -5.07 24.11 3.17
N VAL A 176 -5.86 23.24 3.79
CA VAL A 176 -5.39 22.28 4.81
C VAL A 176 -4.16 21.51 4.30
N LYS A 177 -3.12 21.44 5.14
CA LYS A 177 -1.89 20.71 4.83
C LYS A 177 -1.96 19.26 5.33
N PRO A 178 -1.25 18.33 4.68
CA PRO A 178 -1.15 16.97 5.17
C PRO A 178 -0.52 16.90 6.56
N ARG A 179 -1.07 16.01 7.38
CA ARG A 179 -0.40 15.49 8.57
C ARG A 179 0.39 14.25 8.16
N TYR A 180 1.71 14.33 8.30
CA TYR A 180 2.59 13.20 8.07
C TYR A 180 2.61 12.31 9.31
N VAL A 181 2.00 11.13 9.23
CA VAL A 181 1.69 10.28 10.38
C VAL A 181 2.67 9.12 10.53
N HIS A 182 2.90 8.75 11.79
CA HIS A 182 3.68 7.61 12.27
C HIS A 182 3.07 7.15 13.60
N ARG A 183 3.46 5.99 14.11
CA ARG A 183 2.84 5.34 15.27
C ARG A 183 2.81 6.16 16.58
N THR A 184 3.65 7.19 16.68
CA THR A 184 3.73 8.11 17.83
C THR A 184 3.23 9.52 17.50
N ALA A 185 2.68 9.74 16.31
CA ALA A 185 2.16 11.04 15.91
C ALA A 185 0.92 11.41 16.74
N ASN A 186 0.89 12.63 17.28
CA ASN A 186 -0.34 13.17 17.86
C ASN A 186 -1.29 13.60 16.73
N VAL A 187 -2.47 12.97 16.66
CA VAL A 187 -3.48 13.23 15.64
C VAL A 187 -4.78 13.84 16.19
N GLY A 188 -4.83 14.22 17.48
CA GLY A 188 -6.06 14.61 18.17
C GLY A 188 -6.87 15.71 17.46
N ASP A 189 -6.21 16.75 16.95
CA ASP A 189 -6.85 17.86 16.22
C ASP A 189 -6.80 17.70 14.69
N HIS A 190 -6.38 16.53 14.20
CA HIS A 190 -6.16 16.25 12.78
C HIS A 190 -7.10 15.17 12.23
N HIS A 191 -8.24 14.96 12.87
CA HIS A 191 -9.29 14.04 12.42
C HIS A 191 -10.68 14.49 12.90
N PRO A 192 -11.75 14.02 12.26
CA PRO A 192 -13.13 14.39 12.63
C PRO A 192 -13.74 13.56 13.78
N PHE A 193 -13.05 12.53 14.27
CA PHE A 193 -13.62 11.54 15.19
C PHE A 193 -13.90 12.11 16.60
N ARG A 194 -15.05 11.75 17.18
CA ARG A 194 -15.43 12.09 18.56
C ARG A 194 -15.67 10.86 19.42
N ARG A 195 -16.39 9.88 18.91
CA ARG A 195 -16.64 8.59 19.57
C ARG A 195 -15.66 7.51 19.11
N THR A 196 -15.26 7.58 17.84
CA THR A 196 -14.35 6.61 17.23
C THR A 196 -12.95 6.80 17.77
N LYS A 197 -12.32 5.71 18.20
CA LYS A 197 -10.93 5.72 18.63
C LYS A 197 -10.07 5.21 17.49
N VAL A 198 -8.91 5.82 17.32
CA VAL A 198 -7.93 5.43 16.31
C VAL A 198 -6.56 5.19 16.93
N ARG A 199 -5.84 4.19 16.44
CA ARG A 199 -4.45 3.90 16.83
C ARG A 199 -3.61 3.72 15.58
N LEU A 200 -2.57 4.54 15.45
CA LEU A 200 -1.52 4.35 14.45
C LEU A 200 -0.52 3.33 14.99
N LEU A 201 -0.42 2.17 14.35
CA LEU A 201 0.50 1.10 14.77
C LEU A 201 1.84 1.15 14.01
N ALA A 202 1.81 1.68 12.78
CA ALA A 202 2.95 1.91 11.90
C ALA A 202 2.66 3.12 10.98
N PRO A 203 3.65 3.72 10.31
CA PRO A 203 5.08 3.39 10.38
C PRO A 203 5.77 3.95 11.63
N GLU A 204 7.04 3.59 11.79
CA GLU A 204 7.95 4.22 12.75
C GLU A 204 8.32 5.61 12.24
N GLU A 205 8.56 6.55 13.16
CA GLU A 205 8.92 7.92 12.80
C GLU A 205 10.21 7.95 11.96
N ASP A 206 11.25 7.23 12.40
CA ASP A 206 12.45 6.99 11.60
C ASP A 206 12.31 5.71 10.76
N THR A 207 11.89 5.88 9.50
CA THR A 207 11.73 4.83 8.50
C THR A 207 13.05 4.22 8.05
N SER A 208 14.21 4.72 8.53
CA SER A 208 15.51 4.10 8.25
C SER A 208 15.58 2.63 8.66
N ILE A 209 14.72 2.20 9.60
CA ILE A 209 14.58 0.80 10.03
C ILE A 209 14.04 -0.13 8.94
N TYR A 210 13.27 0.38 7.97
CA TYR A 210 12.65 -0.43 6.92
C TYR A 210 13.55 -0.67 5.70
N TYR A 211 14.59 0.14 5.54
CA TYR A 211 15.58 -0.08 4.48
C TYR A 211 16.49 -1.26 4.85
N GLY A 212 16.31 -2.37 4.14
CA GLY A 212 17.19 -3.54 4.22
C GLY A 212 18.59 -3.29 3.65
N ALA A 213 19.46 -4.29 3.77
CA ALA A 213 20.77 -4.26 3.13
C ALA A 213 20.61 -4.38 1.61
N LEU A 214 21.26 -3.50 0.87
CA LEU A 214 21.36 -3.62 -0.59
C LEU A 214 22.55 -4.55 -0.90
N PRO A 215 22.34 -5.71 -1.54
CA PRO A 215 23.42 -6.55 -2.03
C PRO A 215 24.50 -5.72 -2.76
N PRO A 216 25.79 -6.04 -2.54
CA PRO A 216 26.88 -5.31 -3.17
C PRO A 216 26.75 -5.33 -4.70
N ARG A 217 27.04 -4.19 -5.32
CA ARG A 217 27.28 -4.10 -6.75
C ARG A 217 28.48 -4.99 -7.05
N THR A 218 28.31 -6.16 -7.65
CA THR A 218 29.49 -6.94 -8.05
C THR A 218 30.29 -6.16 -9.09
N LEU A 219 31.50 -5.81 -8.67
CA LEU A 219 32.56 -5.05 -9.36
C LEU A 219 32.07 -3.97 -10.34
N GLY A 220 31.94 -2.75 -9.80
CA GLY A 220 31.89 -1.51 -10.58
C GLY A 220 32.40 -0.30 -9.80
N ALA A 221 33.12 -0.52 -8.69
CA ALA A 221 33.84 0.51 -7.96
C ALA A 221 35.34 0.28 -8.16
N VAL A 222 35.80 0.37 -9.42
CA VAL A 222 37.02 1.05 -9.88
C VAL A 222 36.87 1.09 -11.40
N LEU A 223 36.60 2.25 -11.96
CA LEU A 223 37.17 2.71 -13.22
C LEU A 223 36.73 4.16 -13.36
N ASP A 224 37.73 5.03 -13.41
CA ASP A 224 37.63 6.43 -13.73
C ASP A 224 36.69 6.69 -14.92
N GLY A 225 36.20 7.92 -14.99
CA GLY A 225 35.44 8.40 -16.13
C GLY A 225 36.13 8.05 -17.45
N ALA A 226 35.30 7.73 -18.45
CA ALA A 226 35.63 7.37 -19.83
C ALA A 226 35.83 5.88 -20.13
N ALA A 227 34.73 5.12 -20.15
CA ALA A 227 34.42 4.24 -21.28
C ALA A 227 32.97 3.73 -21.20
N PRO A 228 32.13 3.91 -22.24
CA PRO A 228 30.87 3.19 -22.34
C PRO A 228 31.17 1.74 -22.75
N LEU A 229 30.85 0.78 -21.89
CA LEU A 229 30.71 -0.62 -22.31
C LEU A 229 29.46 -0.72 -23.18
N SER A 230 29.65 -0.58 -24.50
CA SER A 230 28.69 -0.96 -25.52
C SER A 230 28.63 -2.48 -25.56
N LEU A 231 27.48 -3.06 -25.25
CA LEU A 231 27.20 -4.46 -25.54
C LEU A 231 26.19 -4.50 -26.69
N ASP A 232 26.68 -4.79 -27.89
CA ASP A 232 25.86 -4.93 -29.08
C ASP A 232 24.90 -6.13 -28.94
N GLY A 233 23.64 -5.85 -29.22
CA GLY A 233 22.48 -6.69 -28.96
C GLY A 233 22.22 -7.83 -29.93
N LYS A 234 23.18 -8.71 -30.17
CA LYS A 234 22.93 -9.96 -30.90
C LYS A 234 23.41 -11.14 -30.06
N ALA A 235 22.47 -12.00 -29.66
CA ALA A 235 22.63 -13.29 -28.97
C ALA A 235 23.75 -13.30 -27.91
N ILE A 236 23.38 -13.31 -26.62
CA ILE A 236 24.33 -13.22 -25.50
C ILE A 236 25.35 -14.38 -25.54
N THR A 237 26.44 -14.19 -26.27
CA THR A 237 27.58 -15.09 -26.34
C THR A 237 28.72 -14.50 -25.52
N PRO A 238 29.49 -15.32 -24.80
CA PRO A 238 30.66 -14.86 -24.06
C PRO A 238 31.61 -14.06 -24.98
N PRO A 239 32.18 -12.93 -24.51
CA PRO A 239 33.23 -12.25 -25.25
C PRO A 239 34.40 -13.19 -25.58
N ALA A 240 35.11 -12.93 -26.68
CA ALA A 240 36.29 -13.71 -27.05
C ALA A 240 37.30 -13.77 -25.88
N GLY A 241 37.71 -14.98 -25.50
CA GLY A 241 38.62 -15.21 -24.37
C GLY A 241 37.95 -15.37 -23.01
N VAL A 242 36.62 -15.27 -22.90
CA VAL A 242 35.87 -15.53 -21.66
C VAL A 242 35.22 -16.92 -21.72
N ALA A 243 35.46 -17.74 -20.69
CA ALA A 243 34.82 -19.04 -20.57
C ALA A 243 33.30 -18.88 -20.43
N ALA A 244 32.55 -19.72 -21.16
CA ALA A 244 31.09 -19.63 -21.19
C ALA A 244 30.45 -19.76 -19.81
N GLY A 245 30.93 -20.70 -18.98
CA GLY A 245 30.47 -20.87 -17.60
C GLY A 245 30.59 -19.58 -16.79
N HIS A 246 31.79 -18.99 -16.71
CA HIS A 246 32.02 -17.75 -15.96
C HIS A 246 31.19 -16.57 -16.46
N PHE A 247 30.93 -16.50 -17.77
CA PHE A 247 30.09 -15.48 -18.35
C PHE A 247 28.63 -15.62 -17.93
N PHE A 248 28.08 -16.84 -17.96
CA PHE A 248 26.71 -17.10 -17.52
C PHE A 248 26.56 -16.98 -16.00
N ASP A 249 27.56 -17.41 -15.21
CA ASP A 249 27.60 -17.21 -13.76
C ASP A 249 27.55 -15.73 -13.39
N LEU A 250 28.31 -14.88 -14.10
CA LEU A 250 28.30 -13.43 -13.91
C LEU A 250 26.94 -12.82 -14.28
N MET A 251 26.33 -13.27 -15.38
CA MET A 251 25.01 -12.80 -15.81
C MET A 251 23.92 -13.17 -14.80
N GLU A 252 23.91 -14.41 -14.32
CA GLU A 252 23.00 -14.88 -13.29
C GLU A 252 23.22 -14.12 -11.97
N PHE A 253 24.46 -13.99 -11.52
CA PHE A 253 24.80 -13.23 -10.32
C PHE A 253 24.28 -11.78 -10.41
N ARG A 254 24.51 -11.11 -11.55
CA ARG A 254 24.05 -9.73 -11.76
C ARG A 254 22.54 -9.63 -11.76
N SER A 255 21.85 -10.53 -12.47
CA SER A 255 20.39 -10.58 -12.49
C SER A 255 19.82 -10.75 -11.07
N ASN A 256 20.37 -11.69 -10.30
CA ASN A 256 19.97 -11.95 -8.92
C ASN A 256 20.21 -10.73 -8.01
N GLY A 257 21.36 -10.06 -8.14
CA GLY A 257 21.66 -8.83 -7.41
C GLY A 257 20.72 -7.67 -7.74
N MET A 258 20.35 -7.50 -9.01
CA MET A 258 19.41 -6.46 -9.45
C MET A 258 18.00 -6.70 -8.90
N THR A 259 17.48 -7.93 -9.04
CA THR A 259 16.16 -8.30 -8.50
C THR A 259 16.13 -8.17 -6.98
N ALA A 260 17.20 -8.59 -6.28
CA ALA A 260 17.29 -8.45 -4.83
C ALA A 260 17.30 -6.98 -4.39
N ASN A 261 18.04 -6.11 -5.10
CA ASN A 261 18.02 -4.67 -4.82
C ASN A 261 16.63 -4.06 -5.03
N LEU A 262 15.96 -4.33 -6.16
CA LEU A 262 14.61 -3.82 -6.41
C LEU A 262 13.62 -4.29 -5.34
N LYS A 263 13.66 -5.58 -4.97
CA LYS A 263 12.83 -6.10 -3.87
C LYS A 263 13.15 -5.39 -2.55
N THR A 264 14.41 -5.16 -2.20
CA THR A 264 14.74 -4.44 -0.96
C THR A 264 14.20 -3.01 -0.94
N ILE A 265 14.17 -2.33 -2.08
CA ILE A 265 13.58 -0.99 -2.22
C ILE A 265 12.07 -1.05 -2.03
N ASP A 266 11.43 -1.99 -2.73
CA ASP A 266 9.98 -2.27 -2.67
C ASP A 266 9.50 -2.51 -1.23
N LYS A 267 10.18 -3.43 -0.53
CA LYS A 267 9.91 -3.74 0.88
C LYS A 267 10.01 -2.52 1.78
N ALA A 268 10.93 -1.59 1.52
CA ALA A 268 11.10 -0.41 2.36
C ALA A 268 9.90 0.55 2.24
N ALA A 269 9.33 0.69 1.05
CA ALA A 269 8.13 1.48 0.80
C ALA A 269 6.88 0.79 1.36
N ASN A 270 6.72 -0.51 1.14
CA ASN A 270 5.62 -1.29 1.71
C ASN A 270 5.57 -1.21 3.24
N ASN A 271 6.72 -1.37 3.90
CA ASN A 271 6.82 -1.27 5.35
C ASN A 271 6.65 0.15 5.91
N SER A 272 6.67 1.20 5.08
CA SER A 272 6.32 2.57 5.51
C SER A 272 4.80 2.82 5.50
N SER A 273 3.99 1.80 5.21
CA SER A 273 2.53 1.87 5.25
C SER A 273 1.99 2.39 6.59
N VAL A 274 1.03 3.30 6.51
CA VAL A 274 0.18 3.68 7.65
C VAL A 274 -0.70 2.50 8.03
N ALA A 275 -0.38 1.85 9.16
CA ALA A 275 -1.21 0.79 9.72
C ALA A 275 -2.16 1.38 10.76
N LEU A 276 -3.46 1.40 10.46
CA LEU A 276 -4.50 2.02 11.28
C LEU A 276 -5.42 0.98 11.91
N GLU A 277 -5.56 1.04 13.23
CA GLU A 277 -6.66 0.39 13.95
C GLU A 277 -7.76 1.42 14.25
N VAL A 278 -9.00 1.06 13.93
CA VAL A 278 -10.21 1.86 14.20
C VAL A 278 -11.09 1.07 15.18
N GLU A 279 -11.49 1.70 16.28
CA GLU A 279 -12.44 1.12 17.25
C GLU A 279 -13.69 1.99 17.35
N TRP A 280 -14.84 1.42 16.99
CA TRP A 280 -16.15 2.07 16.99
C TRP A 280 -17.17 1.18 17.70
N ASN A 281 -17.74 1.67 18.80
CA ASN A 281 -18.72 0.93 19.62
C ASN A 281 -18.30 -0.52 19.97
N GLY A 282 -17.00 -0.72 20.20
CA GLY A 282 -16.42 -2.03 20.52
C GLY A 282 -16.03 -2.88 19.30
N TRP A 283 -16.51 -2.55 18.10
CA TRP A 283 -16.00 -3.14 16.87
C TRP A 283 -14.58 -2.63 16.62
N ARG A 284 -13.68 -3.54 16.26
CA ARG A 284 -12.26 -3.25 16.02
C ARG A 284 -11.88 -3.66 14.62
N LEU A 285 -11.42 -2.70 13.82
CA LEU A 285 -11.08 -2.87 12.43
C LEU A 285 -9.60 -2.54 12.25
N PHE A 286 -8.89 -3.33 11.45
CA PHE A 286 -7.47 -3.13 11.21
C PHE A 286 -7.14 -3.06 9.71
N PHE A 287 -6.43 -1.99 9.34
CA PHE A 287 -6.02 -1.63 8.00
C PHE A 287 -4.48 -1.51 7.99
N PRO A 288 -3.74 -2.59 7.73
CA PRO A 288 -2.27 -2.59 7.76
C PRO A 288 -1.61 -1.93 6.54
N GLY A 289 -2.38 -1.55 5.52
CA GLY A 289 -1.85 -1.19 4.20
C GLY A 289 -1.01 -2.36 3.66
N ASP A 290 0.17 -2.04 3.16
CA ASP A 290 1.11 -3.03 2.62
C ASP A 290 2.25 -3.36 3.58
N ALA A 291 2.03 -3.17 4.89
CA ALA A 291 2.98 -3.58 5.90
C ALA A 291 3.46 -5.03 5.70
N GLU A 292 4.77 -5.21 5.55
CA GLU A 292 5.37 -6.54 5.48
C GLU A 292 5.95 -6.96 6.83
N GLU A 293 6.61 -8.12 6.84
CA GLU A 293 7.25 -8.76 8.00
C GLU A 293 7.93 -7.79 8.95
N LYS A 294 8.68 -6.80 8.44
CA LYS A 294 9.41 -5.86 9.30
C LYS A 294 8.48 -4.91 10.06
N SER A 295 7.48 -4.35 9.38
CA SER A 295 6.48 -3.48 10.00
C SER A 295 5.61 -4.28 10.98
N TRP A 296 5.18 -5.49 10.61
CA TRP A 296 4.48 -6.41 11.52
C TRP A 296 5.29 -6.76 12.77
N GLU A 297 6.59 -7.03 12.62
CA GLU A 297 7.49 -7.27 13.75
C GLU A 297 7.53 -6.06 14.70
N MET A 298 7.57 -4.84 14.17
CA MET A 298 7.62 -3.63 14.99
C MET A 298 6.29 -3.34 15.70
N MET A 299 5.17 -3.53 15.00
CA MET A 299 3.82 -3.45 15.61
C MET A 299 3.68 -4.46 16.74
N ASP A 300 4.26 -5.66 16.57
CA ASP A 300 4.20 -6.72 17.56
C ASP A 300 5.11 -6.44 18.78
N ARG A 301 6.35 -5.99 18.55
CA ARG A 301 7.31 -5.62 19.61
C ARG A 301 6.79 -4.51 20.52
N THR A 302 5.95 -3.64 19.99
CA THR A 302 5.32 -2.55 20.76
C THR A 302 4.02 -2.98 21.44
N ASN A 303 3.71 -4.30 21.45
CA ASN A 303 2.47 -4.89 21.93
C ASN A 303 1.22 -4.19 21.36
N GLY A 304 1.32 -3.73 20.11
CA GLY A 304 0.27 -2.98 19.44
C GLY A 304 -0.89 -3.85 18.96
N LEU A 305 -0.60 -5.12 18.66
CA LEU A 305 -1.50 -6.07 18.01
C LEU A 305 -2.50 -6.69 18.99
N ARG A 306 -3.78 -6.67 18.62
CA ARG A 306 -4.89 -7.22 19.41
C ARG A 306 -5.90 -7.89 18.48
N PRO A 307 -6.75 -8.80 18.99
CA PRO A 307 -7.80 -9.43 18.19
C PRO A 307 -8.73 -8.40 17.52
N VAL A 308 -9.04 -8.57 16.24
CA VAL A 308 -9.88 -7.67 15.44
C VAL A 308 -11.13 -8.39 14.91
N HIS A 309 -12.14 -7.59 14.57
CA HIS A 309 -13.39 -8.02 13.94
C HIS A 309 -13.34 -7.85 12.42
N PHE A 310 -12.47 -6.97 11.92
CA PHE A 310 -12.21 -6.77 10.50
C PHE A 310 -10.70 -6.68 10.25
N LEU A 311 -10.22 -7.38 9.21
CA LEU A 311 -8.85 -7.26 8.72
C LEU A 311 -8.86 -7.00 7.20
N LYS A 312 -8.32 -5.85 6.77
CA LYS A 312 -7.86 -5.75 5.39
C LYS A 312 -6.56 -6.57 5.29
N ILE A 313 -6.57 -7.63 4.49
CA ILE A 313 -5.38 -8.45 4.24
C ILE A 313 -4.32 -7.54 3.61
N SER A 314 -3.14 -7.55 4.21
CA SER A 314 -2.05 -6.65 3.86
C SER A 314 -1.39 -7.03 2.55
N HIS A 315 -0.88 -6.03 1.82
CA HIS A 315 -0.03 -6.22 0.64
C HIS A 315 -0.66 -7.14 -0.39
N HIS A 316 -1.95 -6.91 -0.67
CA HIS A 316 -2.74 -7.62 -1.68
C HIS A 316 -2.78 -9.16 -1.51
N GLY A 317 -2.56 -9.65 -0.29
CA GLY A 317 -2.49 -11.08 0.01
C GLY A 317 -1.12 -11.71 -0.29
N SER A 318 -0.06 -10.92 -0.37
CA SER A 318 1.30 -11.41 -0.52
C SER A 318 1.75 -12.22 0.69
N LYS A 319 2.58 -13.24 0.46
CA LYS A 319 3.10 -14.15 1.50
C LYS A 319 3.82 -13.44 2.66
N ASN A 320 4.49 -12.33 2.38
CA ASN A 320 5.20 -11.50 3.37
C ASN A 320 4.31 -10.42 4.02
N GLY A 321 3.08 -10.24 3.55
CA GLY A 321 2.16 -9.21 4.03
C GLY A 321 1.38 -9.62 5.28
N THR A 322 1.12 -10.92 5.50
CA THR A 322 0.33 -11.38 6.67
C THR A 322 1.04 -12.52 7.40
N PRO A 323 2.12 -12.22 8.16
CA PRO A 323 2.93 -13.26 8.78
C PRO A 323 2.16 -13.99 9.89
N ARG A 324 2.26 -15.33 9.92
CA ARG A 324 1.44 -16.19 10.79
C ARG A 324 1.50 -15.82 12.27
N HIS A 325 2.69 -15.54 12.81
CA HIS A 325 2.84 -15.23 14.24
C HIS A 325 2.01 -14.01 14.67
N GLN A 326 2.02 -12.95 13.85
CA GLN A 326 1.25 -11.74 14.09
C GLN A 326 -0.23 -11.94 13.73
N LEU A 327 -0.52 -12.74 12.70
CA LEU A 327 -1.89 -13.13 12.37
C LEU A 327 -2.56 -13.86 13.55
N ASP A 328 -1.85 -14.72 14.28
CA ASP A 328 -2.38 -15.40 15.47
C ASP A 328 -2.80 -14.42 16.58
N LYS A 329 -2.24 -13.20 16.61
CA LYS A 329 -2.58 -12.15 17.58
C LYS A 329 -3.77 -11.30 17.14
N VAL A 330 -3.84 -10.94 15.85
CA VAL A 330 -4.93 -10.10 15.32
C VAL A 330 -6.16 -10.90 14.90
N LEU A 331 -5.96 -12.10 14.38
CA LEU A 331 -7.01 -13.01 13.93
C LEU A 331 -6.70 -14.42 14.46
N PRO A 332 -6.85 -14.68 15.78
CA PRO A 332 -6.61 -15.99 16.38
C PRO A 332 -7.54 -17.06 15.80
N GLU A 333 -7.22 -18.35 15.98
CA GLU A 333 -8.08 -19.44 15.48
C GLU A 333 -9.51 -19.36 16.03
N ARG A 334 -9.66 -19.00 17.31
CA ARG A 334 -10.95 -18.75 17.95
C ARG A 334 -11.10 -17.28 18.29
N ALA A 335 -12.24 -16.67 17.94
CA ALA A 335 -12.57 -15.32 18.35
C ALA A 335 -12.69 -15.26 19.89
N PRO A 336 -11.89 -14.44 20.59
CA PRO A 336 -11.89 -14.41 22.05
C PRO A 336 -13.22 -13.99 22.67
N ASP A 337 -14.01 -13.20 21.95
CA ASP A 337 -15.33 -12.70 22.32
C ASP A 337 -16.49 -13.47 21.63
N GLY A 338 -16.16 -14.51 20.86
CA GLY A 338 -17.13 -15.31 20.10
C GLY A 338 -17.82 -14.55 18.96
N LYS A 339 -17.35 -13.36 18.58
CA LYS A 339 -17.99 -12.54 17.55
C LYS A 339 -17.60 -12.98 16.14
N PRO A 340 -18.48 -12.78 15.13
CA PRO A 340 -18.11 -12.92 13.73
C PRO A 340 -16.96 -11.99 13.36
N ARG A 341 -16.08 -12.47 12.46
CA ARG A 341 -14.93 -11.72 11.98
C ARG A 341 -14.90 -11.76 10.46
N PHE A 342 -14.47 -10.66 9.86
CA PHE A 342 -14.42 -10.46 8.42
C PHE A 342 -12.98 -10.14 8.01
N ALA A 343 -12.60 -10.59 6.82
CA ALA A 343 -11.37 -10.21 6.18
C ALA A 343 -11.63 -9.93 4.70
N VAL A 344 -10.89 -9.00 4.13
CA VAL A 344 -11.00 -8.66 2.70
C VAL A 344 -9.61 -8.63 2.09
N VAL A 345 -9.47 -9.16 0.89
CA VAL A 345 -8.28 -8.97 0.05
C VAL A 345 -8.65 -8.19 -1.21
N SER A 346 -7.96 -7.09 -1.47
CA SER A 346 -7.93 -6.43 -2.79
C SER A 346 -6.75 -6.99 -3.56
N THR A 347 -6.99 -7.70 -4.66
CA THR A 347 -5.91 -8.33 -5.43
C THR A 347 -6.36 -8.69 -6.85
N ARG A 348 -5.37 -8.95 -7.70
CA ARG A 348 -5.55 -9.41 -9.08
C ARG A 348 -4.48 -10.44 -9.42
N GLU A 349 -4.92 -11.60 -9.89
CA GLU A 349 -4.02 -12.66 -10.34
C GLU A 349 -3.19 -12.19 -11.54
N GLY A 350 -1.89 -12.50 -11.54
CA GLY A 350 -0.97 -12.16 -12.61
C GLY A 350 -0.42 -10.73 -12.57
N ALA A 351 -0.83 -9.89 -11.61
CA ALA A 351 -0.23 -8.56 -11.42
C ALA A 351 1.21 -8.66 -10.89
N TYR A 352 1.43 -9.52 -9.90
CA TYR A 352 2.75 -9.86 -9.38
C TYR A 352 2.89 -11.37 -9.17
N SER A 353 4.12 -11.87 -9.32
CA SER A 353 4.41 -13.29 -9.18
C SER A 353 4.14 -13.78 -7.76
N GLY A 354 3.25 -14.77 -7.62
CA GLY A 354 2.91 -15.36 -6.32
C GLY A 354 1.96 -14.51 -5.47
N VAL A 355 1.28 -13.52 -6.07
CA VAL A 355 0.28 -12.68 -5.40
C VAL A 355 -1.07 -12.86 -6.09
N PRO A 356 -2.16 -13.17 -5.35
CA PRO A 356 -2.16 -13.46 -3.92
C PRO A 356 -1.56 -14.85 -3.59
N ASP A 357 -1.07 -15.01 -2.36
CA ASP A 357 -0.56 -16.29 -1.83
C ASP A 357 -1.72 -17.16 -1.33
N ALA A 358 -1.91 -18.34 -1.93
CA ALA A 358 -3.05 -19.22 -1.66
C ALA A 358 -3.07 -19.76 -0.22
N ASP A 359 -1.90 -20.04 0.35
CA ASP A 359 -1.78 -20.53 1.73
C ASP A 359 -2.22 -19.45 2.73
N THR A 360 -1.81 -18.20 2.48
CA THR A 360 -2.21 -17.04 3.28
C THR A 360 -3.74 -16.85 3.25
N LEU A 361 -4.36 -16.88 2.07
CA LEU A 361 -5.80 -16.73 1.94
C LEU A 361 -6.57 -17.89 2.60
N THR A 362 -6.11 -19.12 2.42
CA THR A 362 -6.70 -20.31 3.06
C THR A 362 -6.63 -20.21 4.58
N LEU A 363 -5.50 -19.76 5.12
CA LEU A 363 -5.32 -19.55 6.55
C LEU A 363 -6.29 -18.49 7.08
N VAL A 364 -6.44 -17.35 6.40
CA VAL A 364 -7.36 -16.29 6.83
C VAL A 364 -8.83 -16.75 6.73
N ALA A 365 -9.22 -17.43 5.64
CA ALA A 365 -10.56 -17.97 5.44
C ALA A 365 -10.95 -19.02 6.51
N SER A 366 -9.97 -19.73 7.09
CA SER A 366 -10.22 -20.65 8.21
C SER A 366 -10.61 -19.95 9.52
N ARG A 367 -10.41 -18.62 9.61
CA ARG A 367 -10.59 -17.83 10.85
C ARG A 367 -11.65 -16.73 10.74
N ALA A 368 -11.98 -16.30 9.54
CA ALA A 368 -12.93 -15.22 9.26
C ALA A 368 -13.69 -15.46 7.95
N HIS A 369 -14.81 -14.77 7.78
CA HIS A 369 -15.44 -14.64 6.47
C HIS A 369 -14.51 -13.84 5.55
N LEU A 370 -14.06 -14.45 4.45
CA LEU A 370 -13.13 -13.84 3.50
C LEU A 370 -13.87 -13.39 2.23
N ASP A 371 -13.85 -12.08 1.98
CA ASP A 371 -14.25 -11.50 0.69
C ASP A 371 -13.00 -11.22 -0.16
N ASP A 372 -13.08 -11.57 -1.45
CA ASP A 372 -11.97 -11.48 -2.41
C ASP A 372 -12.40 -10.70 -3.65
N THR A 373 -11.74 -9.56 -3.93
CA THR A 373 -12.13 -8.66 -5.03
C THR A 373 -12.04 -9.33 -6.40
N ARG A 374 -11.31 -10.45 -6.55
CA ARG A 374 -11.28 -11.22 -7.80
C ARG A 374 -12.64 -11.80 -8.18
N THR A 375 -13.55 -11.95 -7.21
CA THR A 375 -14.93 -12.41 -7.43
C THR A 375 -15.86 -11.31 -7.93
N LEU A 376 -15.44 -10.04 -7.82
CA LEU A 376 -16.18 -8.88 -8.29
C LEU A 376 -15.85 -8.59 -9.75
N ARG A 377 -16.79 -7.97 -10.46
CA ARG A 377 -16.46 -7.30 -11.73
C ARG A 377 -15.56 -6.08 -11.47
N GLU A 378 -14.90 -5.60 -12.50
CA GLU A 378 -14.05 -4.42 -12.44
C GLU A 378 -14.89 -3.20 -12.02
N GLY A 379 -14.44 -2.47 -11.01
CA GLY A 379 -15.16 -1.34 -10.43
C GLY A 379 -16.28 -1.70 -9.45
N GLY A 380 -16.61 -2.98 -9.28
CA GLY A 380 -17.54 -3.44 -8.26
C GLY A 380 -16.95 -3.33 -6.85
N TRP A 381 -17.77 -3.61 -5.84
CA TRP A 381 -17.36 -3.40 -4.45
C TRP A 381 -18.01 -4.39 -3.47
N PHE A 382 -17.37 -4.55 -2.30
CA PHE A 382 -17.97 -5.16 -1.11
C PHE A 382 -18.32 -4.08 -0.09
N ASP A 383 -19.46 -4.21 0.58
CA ASP A 383 -19.84 -3.48 1.79
C ASP A 383 -19.90 -4.44 2.96
N ILE A 384 -19.05 -4.22 3.96
CA ILE A 384 -19.16 -4.89 5.25
C ILE A 384 -19.70 -3.87 6.25
N THR A 385 -20.86 -4.17 6.83
CA THR A 385 -21.57 -3.27 7.74
C THR A 385 -21.56 -3.80 9.16
N PHE A 386 -21.07 -2.99 10.09
CA PHE A 386 -21.03 -3.26 11.52
C PHE A 386 -22.16 -2.47 12.21
N PRO A 387 -23.06 -3.15 12.94
CA PRO A 387 -24.16 -2.50 13.63
C PRO A 387 -23.70 -1.71 14.87
N ASP A 388 -24.45 -0.69 15.29
CA ASP A 388 -24.12 0.12 16.48
C ASP A 388 -23.88 -0.72 17.75
N ARG A 389 -24.66 -1.79 17.93
CA ARG A 389 -24.49 -2.70 19.07
C ARG A 389 -23.68 -3.93 18.66
N ILE A 390 -22.64 -4.24 19.44
CA ILE A 390 -21.73 -5.37 19.20
C ILE A 390 -22.39 -6.76 19.36
N ASP A 391 -23.60 -6.84 19.95
CA ASP A 391 -24.41 -8.05 20.02
C ASP A 391 -25.14 -8.38 18.71
N GLN A 392 -25.25 -7.40 17.80
CA GLN A 392 -25.87 -7.59 16.49
C GLN A 392 -24.86 -8.11 15.46
N MET A 393 -25.37 -8.85 14.47
CA MET A 393 -24.54 -9.51 13.46
C MET A 393 -24.12 -8.52 12.36
N PRO A 394 -22.81 -8.43 12.03
CA PRO A 394 -22.37 -7.72 10.83
C PRO A 394 -22.82 -8.44 9.56
N GLU A 395 -22.93 -7.70 8.46
CA GLU A 395 -23.36 -8.23 7.16
C GLU A 395 -22.34 -7.84 6.08
N SER A 396 -22.03 -8.77 5.18
CA SER A 396 -21.31 -8.49 3.93
C SER A 396 -22.28 -8.53 2.74
N ARG A 397 -22.15 -7.58 1.83
CA ARG A 397 -22.89 -7.51 0.55
C ARG A 397 -21.94 -7.05 -0.54
N HIS A 398 -22.23 -7.38 -1.79
CA HIS A 398 -21.50 -6.84 -2.92
C HIS A 398 -22.41 -6.01 -3.82
N GLY A 399 -21.83 -5.00 -4.44
CA GLY A 399 -22.48 -4.20 -5.46
C GLY A 399 -21.90 -4.45 -6.84
N PRO A 400 -22.64 -4.01 -7.86
CA PRO A 400 -22.16 -4.01 -9.22
C PRO A 400 -21.00 -3.01 -9.31
#